data_AF-A0A1J6Y8T7-F1
#
_entry.id   AF-A0A1J6Y8T7-F1
#
_cell.length_a   1.000
_cell.length_b   1.000
_cell.length_c   1.000
_cell.angle_alpha   90.00
_cell.angle_beta   90.00
_cell.angle_gamma   90.00
#
_symmetry.space_group_name_H-M   'P 1'
#
loop_
_entity.id
_entity.type
_entity.pdbx_description
1 polymer ?
#
loop_
_entity_poly.entity_id
_entity_poly.type
_entity_poly.pdbx_seq_one_letter_code
_entity_poly.pdbx_strand_id
1 'polypeptide(L)'
;MTGRLGIATWAIYGVVAVLLIVIVSGALSTMFPSVASTRIAYNSEGYLFALVLGLWLQVALPRVPERRRFALSAAHGGLWAIIGIALLLSDLPSRIRTLNEAALGLAIVLPYVALRRPLPRWVPWSSSLLLVALTVWAIVWAPSSWVIDQAETFGFIVLAVLTFDVFDRRLIDDTATSSAGVRWAWYGFMILEPIVVSAIGTDARSGSGSGAVTLLYLGRIHESFVGVLLVVALMYLSRVSQARARTADGQTRPTPLLGGGRTA
;
A
#
# COMPACT_ATOMS: atom_id res chain seq x y z
N MET A 1 -8.18 9.72 -17.19
CA MET A 1 -7.58 10.74 -16.31
C MET A 1 -6.18 11.11 -16.82
N THR A 2 -6.05 12.09 -17.72
CA THR A 2 -4.74 12.61 -18.18
C THR A 2 -4.40 13.96 -17.53
N GLY A 3 -5.02 14.25 -16.38
CA GLY A 3 -4.77 15.48 -15.64
C GLY A 3 -3.33 15.56 -15.16
N ARG A 4 -2.68 16.71 -15.35
CA ARG A 4 -1.39 17.00 -14.73
C ARG A 4 -1.56 16.88 -13.22
N LEU A 5 -0.66 16.15 -12.56
CA LEU A 5 -0.60 16.13 -11.11
C LEU A 5 -0.34 17.56 -10.60
N GLY A 6 -1.05 17.96 -9.56
CA GLY A 6 -0.85 19.26 -8.94
C GLY A 6 0.52 19.34 -8.25
N ILE A 7 1.04 20.57 -8.08
CA ILE A 7 2.31 20.83 -7.39
C ILE A 7 2.33 20.17 -6.01
N ALA A 8 1.23 20.25 -5.26
CA ALA A 8 1.11 19.62 -3.95
C ALA A 8 1.31 18.09 -3.99
N THR A 9 0.75 17.40 -4.99
CA THR A 9 0.93 15.95 -5.15
C THR A 9 2.39 15.61 -5.45
N TRP A 10 3.04 16.37 -6.33
CA TRP A 10 4.48 16.21 -6.61
C TRP A 10 5.36 16.48 -5.40
N ALA A 11 5.05 17.51 -4.62
CA ALA A 11 5.76 17.82 -3.38
C ALA A 11 5.71 16.64 -2.41
N ILE A 12 4.56 15.96 -2.29
CA ILE A 12 4.43 14.78 -1.41
C ILE A 12 5.23 13.60 -1.95
N TYR A 13 5.18 13.30 -3.26
CA TYR A 13 6.08 12.28 -3.84
C TYR A 13 7.55 12.61 -3.57
N GLY A 14 7.94 13.88 -3.69
CA GLY A 14 9.30 14.35 -3.36
C GLY A 14 9.65 14.11 -1.89
N VAL A 15 8.76 14.48 -0.97
CA VAL A 15 8.97 14.25 0.48
C VAL A 15 9.09 12.76 0.79
N VAL A 16 8.20 11.91 0.26
CA VAL A 16 8.26 10.45 0.49
C VAL A 16 9.54 9.85 -0.11
N ALA A 17 9.97 10.30 -1.28
CA ALA A 17 11.22 9.86 -1.91
C ALA A 17 12.45 10.28 -1.10
N VAL A 18 12.50 11.53 -0.61
CA VAL A 18 13.59 12.02 0.26
C VAL A 18 13.62 11.23 1.56
N LEU A 19 12.47 10.98 2.19
CA LEU A 19 12.39 10.14 3.40
C LEU A 19 12.95 8.74 3.15
N LEU A 20 12.55 8.10 2.05
CA LEU A 20 13.07 6.78 1.68
C LEU A 20 14.60 6.80 1.51
N ILE A 21 15.16 7.80 0.81
CA ILE A 21 16.61 7.95 0.63
C ILE A 21 17.32 8.15 1.99
N VAL A 22 16.76 8.99 2.86
CA VAL A 22 17.31 9.27 4.19
C VAL A 22 17.30 8.01 5.08
N ILE A 23 16.25 7.19 5.00
CA ILE A 23 16.18 5.91 5.72
C ILE A 23 17.21 4.92 5.16
N VAL A 24 17.22 4.73 3.85
CA VAL A 24 18.08 3.73 3.18
C VAL A 24 19.57 4.08 3.29
N SER A 25 19.92 5.36 3.28
CA SER A 25 21.30 5.83 3.51
C SER A 25 21.76 5.62 4.96
N GLY A 26 20.84 5.45 5.91
CA GLY A 26 21.14 5.39 7.34
C GLY A 26 21.37 6.76 7.97
N ALA A 27 21.10 7.86 7.26
CA ALA A 27 21.29 9.21 7.77
C ALA A 27 20.42 9.54 9.00
N LEU A 28 19.32 8.80 9.23
CA LEU A 28 18.48 9.02 10.42
C LEU A 28 19.21 8.74 11.73
N SER A 29 20.16 7.81 11.77
CA SER A 29 20.88 7.47 13.01
C SER A 29 21.82 8.58 13.46
N THR A 30 22.18 9.50 12.57
CA THR A 30 23.01 10.68 12.89
C THR A 30 22.17 11.91 13.21
N MET A 31 20.92 11.97 12.75
CA MET A 31 20.04 13.14 12.91
C MET A 31 19.10 13.04 14.11
N PHE A 32 18.77 11.83 14.58
CA PHE A 32 17.76 11.61 15.61
C PHE A 32 18.25 10.69 16.75
N PRO A 33 17.66 10.80 17.95
CA PRO A 33 17.89 9.83 19.03
C PRO A 33 17.54 8.41 18.56
N SER A 34 18.27 7.41 19.08
CA SER A 34 18.19 6.00 18.66
C SER A 34 16.75 5.47 18.57
N VAL A 35 15.93 5.76 19.59
CA VAL A 35 14.52 5.31 19.65
C VAL A 35 13.68 5.87 18.49
N ALA A 36 13.87 7.14 18.15
CA ALA A 36 13.14 7.78 17.04
C ALA A 36 13.65 7.30 15.68
N SER A 37 14.98 7.17 15.53
CA SER A 37 15.58 6.68 14.28
C SER A 37 15.12 5.25 13.95
N THR A 38 15.01 4.40 14.96
CA THR A 38 14.62 3.00 14.80
C THR A 38 13.17 2.89 14.33
N ARG A 39 12.24 3.64 14.95
CA ARG A 39 10.82 3.61 14.56
C ARG A 39 10.56 4.13 13.15
N ILE A 40 11.27 5.17 12.72
CA ILE A 40 11.11 5.75 11.37
C ILE A 40 11.79 4.88 10.31
N ALA A 41 12.92 4.23 10.64
CA ALA A 41 13.65 3.39 9.70
C ALA A 41 12.89 2.11 9.30
N TYR A 42 12.05 1.57 10.18
CA TYR A 42 11.14 0.44 9.91
C TYR A 42 9.88 0.85 9.15
N ASN A 43 9.98 1.74 8.17
CA ASN A 43 8.83 2.09 7.30
C ASN A 43 9.26 2.24 5.83
N SER A 44 10.48 1.82 5.50
CA SER A 44 11.08 2.03 4.17
C SER A 44 10.31 1.29 3.08
N GLU A 45 9.76 0.12 3.40
CA GLU A 45 9.00 -0.68 2.45
C GLU A 45 7.67 -0.02 2.12
N GLY A 46 6.97 0.47 3.15
CA GLY A 46 5.73 1.23 3.00
C GLY A 46 5.92 2.44 2.09
N TYR A 47 7.03 3.19 2.26
CA TYR A 47 7.36 4.32 1.38
C TYR A 47 7.68 3.89 -0.05
N LEU A 48 8.49 2.84 -0.24
CA LEU A 48 8.81 2.33 -1.58
C LEU A 48 7.53 1.88 -2.31
N PHE A 49 6.70 1.08 -1.65
CA PHE A 49 5.43 0.60 -2.19
C PHE A 49 4.52 1.77 -2.58
N ALA A 50 4.38 2.76 -1.69
CA ALA A 50 3.51 3.91 -1.92
C ALA A 50 3.98 4.78 -3.09
N LEU A 51 5.29 5.04 -3.21
CA LEU A 51 5.87 5.78 -4.32
C LEU A 51 5.60 5.08 -5.65
N VAL A 52 5.94 3.81 -5.74
CA VAL A 52 5.87 3.07 -7.00
C VAL A 52 4.42 2.85 -7.42
N LEU A 53 3.59 2.33 -6.51
CA LEU A 53 2.19 2.06 -6.84
C LEU A 53 1.41 3.36 -7.07
N GLY A 54 1.66 4.40 -6.27
CA GLY A 54 1.05 5.71 -6.45
C GLY A 54 1.38 6.31 -7.81
N LEU A 55 2.67 6.36 -8.17
CA LEU A 55 3.10 6.86 -9.48
C LEU A 55 2.56 5.99 -10.61
N TRP A 56 2.50 4.67 -10.42
CA TRP A 56 1.91 3.78 -11.41
C TRP A 56 0.44 4.12 -11.65
N LEU A 57 -0.38 4.18 -10.61
CA LEU A 57 -1.82 4.44 -10.69
C LEU A 57 -2.14 5.85 -11.22
N GLN A 58 -1.37 6.85 -10.82
CA GLN A 58 -1.68 8.25 -11.14
C GLN A 58 -0.99 8.76 -12.42
N VAL A 59 0.18 8.20 -12.77
CA VAL A 59 1.00 8.69 -13.87
C VAL A 59 1.06 7.66 -15.00
N ALA A 60 1.57 6.46 -14.74
CA ALA A 60 1.84 5.50 -15.79
C ALA A 60 0.56 4.89 -16.37
N LEU A 61 -0.24 4.23 -15.53
CA LEU A 61 -1.42 3.45 -15.93
C LEU A 61 -2.45 4.26 -16.75
N PRO A 62 -2.77 5.53 -16.43
CA PRO A 62 -3.71 6.31 -17.24
C PRO A 62 -3.21 6.64 -18.65
N ARG A 63 -1.90 6.61 -18.87
CA ARG A 63 -1.26 6.85 -20.18
C ARG A 63 -1.13 5.57 -21.01
N VAL A 64 -1.33 4.41 -20.40
CA VAL A 64 -1.23 3.11 -21.08
C VAL A 64 -2.55 2.77 -21.80
N PRO A 65 -2.51 2.46 -23.11
CA PRO A 65 -3.68 1.99 -23.86
C PRO A 65 -4.29 0.74 -23.23
N GLU A 66 -5.62 0.67 -23.14
CA GLU A 66 -6.34 -0.41 -22.44
C GLU A 66 -5.88 -1.81 -22.85
N ARG A 67 -5.68 -2.04 -24.16
CA ARG A 67 -5.21 -3.32 -24.72
C ARG A 67 -3.83 -3.77 -24.22
N ARG A 68 -2.99 -2.84 -23.75
CA ARG A 68 -1.62 -3.09 -23.28
C ARG A 68 -1.44 -2.93 -21.77
N ARG A 69 -2.49 -2.51 -21.04
CA ARG A 69 -2.42 -2.21 -19.60
C ARG A 69 -1.91 -3.39 -18.79
N PHE A 70 -2.52 -4.56 -18.97
CA PHE A 70 -2.12 -5.76 -18.23
C PHE A 70 -0.69 -6.17 -18.58
N ALA A 71 -0.37 -6.29 -19.88
CA ALA A 71 0.96 -6.72 -20.33
C ALA A 71 2.09 -5.80 -19.80
N LEU A 72 1.92 -4.47 -19.88
CA LEU A 72 2.93 -3.53 -19.38
C LEU A 72 3.03 -3.53 -17.86
N SER A 73 1.91 -3.70 -17.15
CA SER A 73 1.91 -3.79 -15.69
C SER A 73 2.53 -5.11 -15.21
N ALA A 74 2.29 -6.21 -15.93
CA ALA A 74 2.93 -7.50 -15.69
C ALA A 74 4.43 -7.45 -15.98
N ALA A 75 4.85 -6.75 -17.04
CA ALA A 75 6.28 -6.53 -17.32
C ALA A 75 6.96 -5.74 -16.19
N HIS A 76 6.33 -4.67 -15.70
CA HIS A 76 6.84 -3.93 -14.54
C HIS A 76 6.81 -4.79 -13.27
N GLY A 77 5.75 -5.58 -13.07
CA GLY A 77 5.68 -6.53 -11.97
C GLY A 77 6.82 -7.56 -12.01
N GLY A 78 7.15 -8.08 -13.19
CA GLY A 78 8.30 -8.97 -13.41
C GLY A 78 9.64 -8.30 -13.09
N LEU A 79 9.82 -7.02 -13.46
CA LEU A 79 11.02 -6.26 -13.08
C LEU A 79 11.12 -6.13 -11.54
N TRP A 80 10.01 -5.84 -10.86
CA TRP A 80 9.99 -5.77 -9.40
C TRP A 80 10.21 -7.12 -8.73
N ALA A 81 9.76 -8.22 -9.33
CA ALA A 81 10.09 -9.57 -8.86
C ALA A 81 11.59 -9.83 -8.93
N ILE A 82 12.24 -9.47 -10.04
CA ILE A 82 13.69 -9.60 -10.22
C ILE A 82 14.43 -8.77 -9.17
N ILE A 83 14.03 -7.51 -8.98
CA ILE A 83 14.62 -6.62 -7.96
C ILE A 83 14.42 -7.19 -6.55
N GLY A 84 13.22 -7.66 -6.23
CA GLY A 84 12.90 -8.24 -4.93
C GLY A 84 13.73 -9.49 -4.62
N ILE A 85 13.86 -10.40 -5.59
CA ILE A 85 14.70 -11.60 -5.46
C ILE A 85 16.19 -11.20 -5.34
N ALA A 86 16.65 -10.24 -6.13
CA ALA A 86 18.03 -9.77 -6.07
C ALA A 86 18.36 -9.15 -4.71
N LEU A 87 17.45 -8.35 -4.14
CA LEU A 87 17.59 -7.78 -2.79
C LEU A 87 17.61 -8.88 -1.74
N LEU A 88 16.67 -9.84 -1.80
CA LEU A 88 16.56 -10.97 -0.88
C LEU A 88 17.84 -11.80 -0.81
N LEU A 89 18.49 -12.03 -1.96
CA LEU A 89 19.72 -12.83 -2.08
C LEU A 89 21.01 -12.02 -1.91
N SER A 90 20.93 -10.71 -1.67
CA SER A 90 22.11 -9.84 -1.56
C SER A 90 22.70 -9.78 -0.15
N ASP A 91 23.99 -9.47 -0.08
CA ASP A 91 24.71 -9.15 1.17
C ASP A 91 24.60 -7.66 1.57
N LEU A 92 23.59 -6.96 1.05
CA LEU A 92 23.39 -5.55 1.36
C LEU A 92 22.96 -5.35 2.82
N PRO A 93 23.18 -4.15 3.40
CA PRO A 93 22.69 -3.83 4.73
C PRO A 93 21.20 -4.16 4.89
N SER A 94 20.81 -4.65 6.08
CA SER A 94 19.44 -5.13 6.34
C SER A 94 18.35 -4.14 5.90
N ARG A 95 18.55 -2.83 6.11
CA ARG A 95 17.63 -1.75 5.71
C ARG A 95 17.36 -1.65 4.21
N ILE A 96 18.27 -2.14 3.38
CA ILE A 96 18.11 -2.24 1.92
C ILE A 96 17.51 -3.59 1.58
N ARG A 97 17.98 -4.67 2.22
CA ARG A 97 17.49 -6.02 1.95
C ARG A 97 15.97 -6.10 2.13
N THR A 98 15.44 -5.58 3.24
CA THR A 98 14.00 -5.61 3.57
C THR A 98 13.11 -5.02 2.47
N LEU A 99 13.60 -4.05 1.68
CA LEU A 99 12.88 -3.55 0.50
C LEU A 99 12.48 -4.65 -0.50
N ASN A 100 13.03 -5.86 -0.39
CA ASN A 100 12.56 -7.05 -1.08
C ASN A 100 11.06 -7.30 -0.87
N GLU A 101 10.52 -7.10 0.33
CA GLU A 101 9.13 -7.43 0.64
C GLU A 101 8.17 -6.50 -0.11
N ALA A 102 8.39 -5.18 -0.06
CA ALA A 102 7.68 -4.21 -0.91
C ALA A 102 7.84 -4.49 -2.42
N ALA A 103 9.05 -4.83 -2.88
CA ALA A 103 9.29 -5.16 -4.29
C ALA A 103 8.51 -6.39 -4.75
N LEU A 104 8.47 -7.45 -3.95
CA LEU A 104 7.68 -8.65 -4.24
C LEU A 104 6.17 -8.35 -4.15
N GLY A 105 5.73 -7.51 -3.21
CA GLY A 105 4.36 -7.02 -3.15
C GLY A 105 3.96 -6.28 -4.43
N LEU A 106 4.81 -5.36 -4.91
CA LEU A 106 4.61 -4.63 -6.17
C LEU A 106 4.57 -5.57 -7.39
N ALA A 107 5.36 -6.66 -7.38
CA ALA A 107 5.38 -7.63 -8.46
C ALA A 107 3.99 -8.23 -8.74
N ILE A 108 3.19 -8.40 -7.69
CA ILE A 108 1.82 -8.92 -7.76
C ILE A 108 0.80 -7.79 -7.89
N VAL A 109 0.94 -6.72 -7.10
CA VAL A 109 -0.06 -5.65 -7.03
C VAL A 109 -0.13 -4.86 -8.34
N LEU A 110 0.99 -4.60 -9.01
CA LEU A 110 1.00 -3.85 -10.28
C LEU A 110 0.15 -4.51 -11.39
N PRO A 111 0.34 -5.79 -11.75
CA PRO A 111 -0.52 -6.45 -12.74
C PRO A 111 -1.96 -6.56 -12.26
N TYR A 112 -2.16 -6.83 -10.96
CA TYR A 112 -3.49 -6.87 -10.37
C TYR A 112 -4.24 -5.53 -10.55
N VAL A 113 -3.59 -4.40 -10.25
CA VAL A 113 -4.25 -3.08 -10.39
C VAL A 113 -4.49 -2.68 -11.85
N ALA A 114 -4.02 -3.46 -12.83
CA ALA A 114 -4.22 -3.21 -14.25
C ALA A 114 -5.34 -4.06 -14.87
N LEU A 115 -5.92 -5.00 -14.12
CA LEU A 115 -7.04 -5.81 -14.57
C LEU A 115 -8.24 -4.94 -14.97
N ARG A 116 -9.05 -5.41 -15.91
CA ARG A 116 -10.26 -4.69 -16.34
C ARG A 116 -11.35 -4.87 -15.28
N ARG A 117 -11.95 -3.77 -14.83
CA ARG A 117 -13.05 -3.77 -13.86
C ARG A 117 -14.40 -3.65 -14.58
N PRO A 118 -15.50 -4.16 -13.98
CA PRO A 118 -15.57 -4.79 -12.66
C PRO A 118 -15.01 -6.21 -12.64
N LEU A 119 -14.33 -6.59 -11.54
CA LEU A 119 -14.00 -7.99 -11.29
C LEU A 119 -15.25 -8.75 -10.81
N PRO A 120 -15.35 -10.07 -11.05
CA PRO A 120 -16.41 -10.88 -10.45
C PRO A 120 -16.38 -10.74 -8.93
N ARG A 121 -17.55 -10.54 -8.29
CA ARG A 121 -17.64 -10.20 -6.86
C ARG A 121 -16.93 -11.20 -5.95
N TRP A 122 -16.88 -12.48 -6.33
CA TRP A 122 -16.24 -13.53 -5.54
C TRP A 122 -14.70 -13.44 -5.57
N VAL A 123 -14.09 -12.86 -6.61
CA VAL A 123 -12.64 -12.79 -6.78
C VAL A 123 -11.95 -12.08 -5.61
N PRO A 124 -12.27 -10.81 -5.29
CA PRO A 124 -11.56 -10.10 -4.21
C PRO A 124 -11.80 -10.72 -2.82
N TRP A 125 -12.97 -11.31 -2.59
CA TRP A 125 -13.25 -12.04 -1.35
C TRP A 125 -12.45 -13.34 -1.28
N SER A 126 -12.47 -14.13 -2.35
CA SER A 126 -11.76 -15.42 -2.40
C SER A 126 -10.25 -15.26 -2.32
N SER A 127 -9.67 -14.23 -2.95
CA SER A 127 -8.24 -13.99 -2.88
C SER A 127 -7.83 -13.50 -1.50
N SER A 128 -8.61 -12.61 -0.88
CA SER A 128 -8.36 -12.15 0.50
C SER A 128 -8.51 -13.30 1.51
N LEU A 129 -9.58 -14.10 1.39
CA LEU A 129 -9.81 -15.25 2.26
C LEU A 129 -8.74 -16.33 2.07
N LEU A 130 -8.32 -16.60 0.83
CA LEU A 130 -7.26 -17.56 0.55
C LEU A 130 -5.94 -17.10 1.15
N LEU A 131 -5.58 -15.82 0.99
CA LEU A 131 -4.36 -15.27 1.57
C LEU A 131 -4.40 -15.31 3.10
N VAL A 132 -5.52 -14.94 3.72
CA VAL A 132 -5.71 -15.06 5.17
C VAL A 132 -5.61 -16.53 5.61
N ALA A 133 -6.24 -17.45 4.88
CA ALA A 133 -6.19 -18.88 5.18
C ALA A 133 -4.77 -19.45 5.06
N LEU A 134 -4.02 -19.04 4.03
CA LEU A 134 -2.62 -19.44 3.85
C LEU A 134 -1.73 -18.86 4.96
N THR A 135 -1.94 -17.60 5.35
CA THR A 135 -1.24 -16.97 6.47
C THR A 135 -1.53 -17.71 7.79
N VAL A 136 -2.80 -17.96 8.10
CA VAL A 136 -3.18 -18.71 9.31
C VAL A 136 -2.62 -20.12 9.28
N TRP A 137 -2.73 -20.80 8.13
CA TRP A 137 -2.20 -22.14 7.96
C TRP A 137 -0.68 -22.17 8.18
N ALA A 138 0.06 -21.22 7.60
CA ALA A 138 1.50 -21.13 7.77
C ALA A 138 1.90 -20.83 9.23
N ILE A 139 1.19 -19.94 9.91
CA ILE A 139 1.46 -19.61 11.31
C ILE A 139 1.21 -20.83 12.22
N VAL A 140 0.13 -21.58 11.97
CA VAL A 140 -0.32 -22.66 12.86
C VAL A 140 0.38 -23.99 12.58
N TRP A 141 0.59 -24.35 11.30
CA TRP A 141 0.96 -25.71 10.90
C TRP A 141 2.36 -25.83 10.30
N ALA A 142 2.90 -24.75 9.75
CA ALA A 142 4.23 -24.75 9.14
C ALA A 142 4.95 -23.43 9.44
N PRO A 143 5.28 -23.16 10.73
CA PRO A 143 5.97 -21.95 11.17
C PRO A 143 7.42 -21.98 10.67
N SER A 144 7.53 -21.84 9.37
CA SER A 144 8.77 -21.69 8.64
C SER A 144 9.07 -20.19 8.65
N SER A 145 10.33 -19.86 8.91
CA SER A 145 10.78 -18.46 8.98
C SER A 145 10.37 -17.69 7.73
N TRP A 146 10.35 -18.34 6.56
CA TRP A 146 10.02 -17.69 5.29
C TRP A 146 8.65 -16.99 5.25
N VAL A 147 7.59 -17.55 5.86
CA VAL A 147 6.26 -16.91 5.81
C VAL A 147 6.20 -15.70 6.72
N ILE A 148 6.85 -15.81 7.89
CA ILE A 148 7.00 -14.68 8.81
C ILE A 148 7.91 -13.61 8.18
N ASP A 149 8.92 -14.04 7.42
CA ASP A 149 9.87 -13.20 6.68
C ASP A 149 9.32 -12.60 5.38
N GLN A 150 8.06 -12.86 5.05
CA GLN A 150 7.36 -12.26 3.92
C GLN A 150 6.00 -11.68 4.34
N ALA A 151 5.83 -11.41 5.64
CA ALA A 151 4.58 -10.93 6.19
C ALA A 151 4.16 -9.59 5.56
N GLU A 152 5.10 -8.69 5.27
CA GLU A 152 4.81 -7.39 4.66
C GLU A 152 4.43 -7.56 3.19
N THR A 153 5.12 -8.46 2.46
CA THR A 153 4.74 -8.85 1.08
C THR A 153 3.26 -9.26 1.02
N PHE A 154 2.83 -10.17 1.90
CA PHE A 154 1.44 -10.61 1.95
C PHE A 154 0.50 -9.48 2.39
N GLY A 155 0.92 -8.66 3.35
CA GLY A 155 0.19 -7.48 3.79
C GLY A 155 -0.14 -6.53 2.65
N PHE A 156 0.86 -6.18 1.83
CA PHE A 156 0.65 -5.32 0.66
C PHE A 156 -0.36 -5.90 -0.33
N ILE A 157 -0.28 -7.21 -0.61
CA ILE A 157 -1.19 -7.87 -1.55
C ILE A 157 -2.63 -7.87 -1.01
N VAL A 158 -2.82 -8.32 0.23
CA VAL A 158 -4.14 -8.40 0.87
C VAL A 158 -4.75 -7.00 1.02
N LEU A 159 -4.01 -6.04 1.56
CA LEU A 159 -4.50 -4.69 1.79
C LEU A 159 -4.79 -3.97 0.48
N ALA A 160 -4.01 -4.19 -0.58
CA ALA A 160 -4.33 -3.64 -1.90
C ALA A 160 -5.66 -4.20 -2.43
N VAL A 161 -5.88 -5.52 -2.32
CA VAL A 161 -7.14 -6.15 -2.76
C VAL A 161 -8.34 -5.62 -1.97
N LEU A 162 -8.22 -5.62 -0.64
CA LEU A 162 -9.28 -5.12 0.24
C LEU A 162 -9.56 -3.64 -0.03
N THR A 163 -8.53 -2.82 -0.15
CA THR A 163 -8.69 -1.38 -0.38
C THR A 163 -9.33 -1.10 -1.72
N PHE A 164 -8.83 -1.71 -2.80
CA PHE A 164 -9.24 -1.35 -4.15
C PHE A 164 -10.47 -2.08 -4.67
N ASP A 165 -10.84 -3.24 -4.14
CA ASP A 165 -12.02 -3.98 -4.62
C ASP A 165 -13.13 -4.15 -3.56
N VAL A 166 -12.84 -4.02 -2.27
CA VAL A 166 -13.83 -4.21 -1.20
C VAL A 166 -14.27 -2.88 -0.60
N PHE A 167 -13.34 -2.10 -0.03
CA PHE A 167 -13.67 -0.94 0.80
C PHE A 167 -13.75 0.38 0.01
N ASP A 168 -12.86 0.61 -0.96
CA ASP A 168 -12.86 1.84 -1.76
C ASP A 168 -12.53 1.62 -3.24
N ARG A 169 -13.46 0.91 -3.89
CA ARG A 169 -13.48 0.67 -5.35
C ARG A 169 -13.30 1.92 -6.19
N ARG A 170 -13.75 3.07 -5.69
CA ARG A 170 -13.67 4.34 -6.39
C ARG A 170 -12.25 4.79 -6.65
N LEU A 171 -11.25 4.31 -5.91
CA LEU A 171 -9.86 4.69 -6.12
C LEU A 171 -9.35 4.28 -7.51
N ILE A 172 -9.72 3.08 -7.95
CA ILE A 172 -9.27 2.51 -9.22
C ILE A 172 -10.35 2.51 -10.32
N ASP A 173 -11.63 2.61 -9.94
CA ASP A 173 -12.77 2.64 -10.84
C ASP A 173 -13.75 3.76 -10.43
N ASP A 174 -13.68 4.89 -11.13
CA ASP A 174 -14.53 6.05 -10.87
C ASP A 174 -16.03 5.77 -11.03
N THR A 175 -16.41 4.71 -11.76
CA THR A 175 -17.80 4.31 -11.96
C THR A 175 -18.35 3.45 -10.83
N ALA A 176 -17.48 2.91 -9.98
CA ALA A 176 -17.89 2.04 -8.89
C ALA A 176 -18.67 2.79 -7.80
N THR A 177 -19.63 2.10 -7.20
CA THR A 177 -20.33 2.58 -6.00
C THR A 177 -19.50 2.23 -4.76
N SER A 178 -19.24 3.20 -3.88
CA SER A 178 -18.65 2.93 -2.56
C SER A 178 -19.40 3.71 -1.49
N SER A 179 -19.67 3.05 -0.36
CA SER A 179 -20.28 3.70 0.81
C SER A 179 -19.23 4.57 1.50
N ALA A 180 -19.55 5.85 1.70
CA ALA A 180 -18.66 6.77 2.39
C ALA A 180 -18.34 6.29 3.82
N GLY A 181 -19.33 5.75 4.53
CA GLY A 181 -19.13 5.23 5.89
C GLY A 181 -18.17 4.05 5.94
N VAL A 182 -18.32 3.08 5.03
CA VAL A 182 -17.44 1.91 4.92
C VAL A 182 -16.00 2.33 4.61
N ARG A 183 -15.82 3.29 3.69
CA ARG A 183 -14.51 3.83 3.35
C ARG A 183 -13.84 4.53 4.54
N TRP A 184 -14.56 5.39 5.24
CA TRP A 184 -14.00 6.09 6.42
C TRP A 184 -13.69 5.13 7.57
N ALA A 185 -14.52 4.10 7.78
CA ALA A 185 -14.22 3.04 8.74
C ALA A 185 -12.95 2.28 8.35
N TRP A 186 -12.76 1.96 7.07
CA TRP A 186 -11.54 1.32 6.57
C TRP A 186 -10.30 2.19 6.76
N TYR A 187 -10.39 3.49 6.49
CA TYR A 187 -9.28 4.41 6.70
C TYR A 187 -8.95 4.58 8.19
N GLY A 188 -9.99 4.68 9.03
CA GLY A 188 -9.83 4.70 10.48
C GLY A 188 -9.13 3.44 10.98
N PHE A 189 -9.50 2.26 10.45
CA PHE A 189 -8.83 1.01 10.74
C PHE A 189 -7.36 1.02 10.31
N MET A 190 -7.04 1.45 9.08
CA MET A 190 -5.66 1.53 8.60
C MET A 190 -4.78 2.52 9.38
N ILE A 191 -5.37 3.55 10.01
CA ILE A 191 -4.68 4.49 10.88
C ILE A 191 -4.51 3.91 12.29
N LEU A 192 -5.56 3.26 12.81
CA LEU A 192 -5.58 2.77 14.18
C LEU A 192 -4.67 1.55 14.37
N GLU A 193 -4.60 0.67 13.37
CA GLU A 193 -3.77 -0.54 13.42
C GLU A 193 -2.30 -0.24 13.78
N PRO A 194 -1.54 0.61 13.05
CA PRO A 194 -0.14 0.84 13.35
C PRO A 194 0.06 1.52 14.71
N ILE A 195 -0.92 2.34 15.15
CA ILE A 195 -0.91 2.99 16.47
C ILE A 195 -1.05 1.96 17.59
N VAL A 196 -2.05 1.08 17.48
CA VAL A 196 -2.32 0.03 18.48
C VAL A 196 -1.15 -0.94 18.55
N VAL A 197 -0.64 -1.37 17.40
CA VAL A 197 0.51 -2.28 17.31
C VAL A 197 1.76 -1.65 17.93
N SER A 198 2.00 -0.37 17.69
CA SER A 198 3.09 0.38 18.33
C SER A 198 2.91 0.54 19.84
N ALA A 199 1.67 0.72 20.31
CA ALA A 199 1.34 0.92 21.72
C ALA A 199 1.48 -0.37 22.56
N ILE A 200 1.19 -1.54 21.98
CA ILE A 200 1.36 -2.84 22.63
C ILE A 200 2.84 -3.11 22.98
N GLY A 201 3.78 -2.44 22.31
CA GLY A 201 5.20 -2.46 22.63
C GLY A 201 5.92 -3.72 22.17
N THR A 202 7.25 -3.69 22.21
CA THR A 202 8.14 -4.81 21.85
C THR A 202 8.15 -5.91 22.89
N ASP A 203 7.89 -5.56 24.15
CA ASP A 203 7.97 -6.51 25.29
C ASP A 203 6.83 -7.52 25.27
N ALA A 204 5.66 -7.15 24.75
CA ALA A 204 4.57 -8.09 24.50
C ALA A 204 4.88 -9.08 23.35
N ARG A 205 5.89 -8.79 22.52
CA ARG A 205 6.30 -9.60 21.36
C ARG A 205 7.46 -10.54 21.66
N SER A 206 8.17 -10.37 22.78
CA SER A 206 9.35 -11.16 23.14
C SER A 206 9.03 -12.46 23.90
N GLY A 207 7.75 -12.73 24.18
CA GLY A 207 7.32 -13.95 24.86
C GLY A 207 7.37 -15.21 23.99
N SER A 208 7.20 -16.38 24.63
CA SER A 208 7.02 -17.66 23.95
C SER A 208 5.52 -18.01 23.88
N GLY A 209 5.02 -18.40 22.71
CA GLY A 209 3.64 -18.88 22.52
C GLY A 209 2.93 -18.26 21.32
N SER A 210 1.74 -18.78 21.00
CA SER A 210 0.96 -18.35 19.83
C SER A 210 0.63 -16.85 19.86
N GLY A 211 0.32 -16.29 21.02
CA GLY A 211 0.07 -14.85 21.18
C GLY A 211 1.26 -13.97 20.81
N ALA A 212 2.48 -14.36 21.19
CA ALA A 212 3.69 -13.63 20.83
C ALA A 212 3.99 -13.72 19.33
N VAL A 213 3.80 -14.90 18.72
CA VAL A 213 3.93 -15.09 17.25
C VAL A 213 2.91 -14.22 16.50
N THR A 214 1.66 -14.15 16.96
CA THR A 214 0.64 -13.29 16.37
C THR A 214 1.03 -11.81 16.49
N LEU A 215 1.50 -11.36 17.66
CA LEU A 215 1.93 -9.98 17.86
C LEU A 215 3.20 -9.64 17.07
N LEU A 216 4.09 -10.61 16.86
CA LEU A 216 5.26 -10.46 15.99
C LEU A 216 4.85 -10.32 14.53
N TYR A 217 3.93 -11.17 14.05
CA TYR A 217 3.39 -11.08 12.70
C TYR A 217 2.67 -9.74 12.45
N LEU A 218 1.83 -9.33 13.41
CA LEU A 218 1.15 -8.04 13.39
C LEU A 218 2.15 -6.87 13.44
N GLY A 219 3.22 -7.03 14.21
CA GLY A 219 4.33 -6.09 14.26
C GLY A 219 5.13 -5.97 12.96
N ARG A 220 5.09 -6.97 12.07
CA ARG A 220 5.72 -6.90 10.75
C ARG A 220 4.76 -6.27 9.74
N ILE A 221 3.53 -6.79 9.63
CA ILE A 221 2.57 -6.34 8.60
C ILE A 221 2.23 -4.82 8.67
N HIS A 222 2.49 -4.13 9.78
CA HIS A 222 2.20 -2.70 9.96
C HIS A 222 2.79 -1.78 8.85
N GLU A 223 3.96 -2.09 8.27
CA GLU A 223 4.52 -1.28 7.18
C GLU A 223 3.60 -1.28 5.94
N SER A 224 2.92 -2.41 5.71
CA SER A 224 1.97 -2.54 4.61
C SER A 224 0.72 -1.68 4.80
N PHE A 225 0.27 -1.49 6.05
CA PHE A 225 -0.80 -0.56 6.39
C PHE A 225 -0.39 0.87 6.08
N VAL A 226 0.81 1.29 6.50
CA VAL A 226 1.34 2.63 6.22
C VAL A 226 1.47 2.84 4.70
N GLY A 227 2.04 1.88 3.97
CA GLY A 227 2.22 1.99 2.53
C GLY A 227 0.89 2.11 1.77
N VAL A 228 -0.09 1.26 2.06
CA VAL A 228 -1.41 1.34 1.40
C VAL A 228 -2.16 2.61 1.80
N LEU A 229 -2.10 3.02 3.07
CA LEU A 229 -2.68 4.29 3.53
C LEU A 229 -2.07 5.49 2.80
N LEU A 230 -0.75 5.50 2.58
CA LEU A 230 -0.08 6.54 1.80
C LEU A 230 -0.54 6.55 0.33
N VAL A 231 -0.71 5.39 -0.30
CA VAL A 231 -1.29 5.31 -1.66
C VAL A 231 -2.68 5.93 -1.69
N VAL A 232 -3.54 5.58 -0.74
CA VAL A 232 -4.89 6.15 -0.60
C VAL A 232 -4.83 7.67 -0.44
N ALA A 233 -3.98 8.17 0.46
CA ALA A 233 -3.82 9.60 0.71
C ALA A 233 -3.35 10.35 -0.54
N LEU A 234 -2.34 9.82 -1.24
CA LEU A 234 -1.83 10.37 -2.50
C LEU A 234 -2.93 10.43 -3.56
N MET A 235 -3.72 9.37 -3.71
CA MET A 235 -4.82 9.32 -4.67
C MET A 235 -5.91 10.34 -4.32
N TYR A 236 -6.27 10.46 -3.04
CA TYR A 236 -7.27 11.43 -2.59
C TYR A 236 -6.84 12.88 -2.85
N LEU A 237 -5.59 13.22 -2.52
CA LEU A 237 -5.03 14.55 -2.74
C LEU A 237 -4.97 14.92 -4.22
N SER A 238 -4.64 13.95 -5.09
CA SER A 238 -4.67 14.16 -6.54
C SER A 238 -6.08 14.53 -7.04
N ARG A 239 -7.12 13.87 -6.51
CA ARG A 239 -8.52 14.13 -6.88
C ARG A 239 -9.00 15.49 -6.39
N VAL A 240 -8.67 15.86 -5.14
CA VAL A 240 -9.00 17.18 -4.60
C VAL A 240 -8.35 18.29 -5.43
N SER A 241 -7.07 18.11 -5.80
CA SER A 241 -6.35 19.07 -6.64
C SER A 241 -6.99 19.24 -8.02
N GLN A 242 -7.40 18.13 -8.66
CA GLN A 242 -8.10 18.16 -9.94
C GLN A 242 -9.48 18.83 -9.84
N ALA A 243 -10.24 18.57 -8.77
CA ALA A 243 -11.54 19.18 -8.54
C ALA A 243 -11.44 20.71 -8.36
N ARG A 244 -10.43 21.17 -7.61
CA ARG A 244 -10.14 22.61 -7.44
C ARG A 244 -9.76 23.27 -8.76
N ALA A 245 -8.91 22.63 -9.57
CA ALA A 245 -8.50 23.16 -10.87
C ALA A 245 -9.72 23.36 -11.81
N ARG A 246 -10.61 22.36 -11.91
CA ARG A 246 -11.84 22.49 -12.73
C ARG A 246 -12.76 23.61 -12.28
N THR A 247 -12.81 23.86 -10.97
CA THR A 247 -13.62 24.96 -10.40
C THR A 247 -13.01 26.32 -10.74
N ALA A 248 -11.68 26.44 -10.70
CA ALA A 248 -10.97 27.67 -11.06
C ALA A 248 -11.09 28.00 -12.56
N ASP A 249 -11.14 27.00 -13.43
CA ASP A 249 -11.29 27.16 -14.88
C ASP A 249 -12.72 27.54 -15.32
N GLY A 250 -13.63 27.84 -14.37
CA GLY A 250 -15.00 28.22 -14.69
C GLY A 250 -15.85 27.09 -15.29
N GLN A 251 -15.41 25.83 -15.21
CA GLN A 251 -16.23 24.66 -15.55
C GLN A 251 -17.26 24.41 -14.44
N THR A 252 -18.27 25.27 -14.37
CA THR A 252 -19.38 25.19 -13.41
C THR A 252 -20.31 24.04 -13.75
N ARG A 253 -19.94 22.82 -13.32
CA ARG A 253 -20.88 21.81 -12.85
C ARG A 253 -20.15 20.86 -11.89
N PRO A 254 -20.15 21.13 -10.58
CA PRO A 254 -19.59 20.20 -9.62
C PRO A 254 -20.42 18.91 -9.62
N THR A 255 -19.85 17.82 -10.12
CA THR A 255 -20.36 16.48 -9.80
C THR A 255 -20.11 16.27 -8.31
N PRO A 256 -21.14 16.08 -7.47
CA PRO A 256 -20.93 15.95 -6.04
C PRO A 256 -20.02 14.75 -5.73
N LEU A 257 -18.82 15.01 -5.22
CA LEU A 257 -17.83 14.00 -4.81
C LEU A 257 -18.32 13.17 -3.60
N LEU A 258 -19.32 13.70 -2.89
CA LEU A 258 -20.00 13.06 -1.78
C LEU A 258 -21.43 12.81 -2.23
N GLY A 259 -21.66 11.64 -2.83
CA GLY A 259 -23.01 11.16 -3.13
C GLY A 259 -23.78 10.97 -1.83
N GLY A 260 -24.41 12.04 -1.36
CA GLY A 260 -25.54 11.96 -0.44
C GLY A 260 -26.70 11.35 -1.20
N GLY A 261 -26.74 10.02 -1.28
CA GLY A 261 -27.95 9.30 -1.63
C GLY A 261 -28.97 9.52 -0.52
N ARG A 262 -29.83 10.52 -0.68
CA ARG A 262 -31.17 10.52 -0.07
C ARG A 262 -32.15 10.00 -1.12
N THR A 263 -33.15 9.27 -0.63
CA THR A 263 -34.23 8.52 -1.31
C THR A 263 -33.84 7.08 -1.66
N ALA A 264 -34.55 6.03 -1.22
CA ALA A 264 -35.88 5.92 -0.58
C ALA A 264 -35.81 5.16 0.75
#